data_AF-A0A953U865-F1
#
_entry.id   AF-A0A953U865-F1
#
_cell.length_a   1.000
_cell.length_b   1.000
_cell.length_c   1.000
_cell.angle_alpha   90.00
_cell.angle_beta   90.00
_cell.angle_gamma   90.00
#
_symmetry.space_group_name_H-M   'P 1'
#
loop_
_entity.id
_entity.type
_entity.pdbx_description
1 polymer ?
#
loop_
_entity_poly.entity_id
_entity_poly.type
_entity_poly.pdbx_seq_one_letter_code
_entity_poly.pdbx_strand_id
1 'polypeptide(L)'
;MARRIESLFVQGPAGKLEALIEEPDDHAPREAVLVCHPHPQYGGTMHNKVVHRIARAMRRAGAVVLRFNYRGVNLSQGRYDGGIGETEDARAALDYLRSRYPALPFSLAGFSFGSRVILRLGCQIEGAARLVAVGFPASLEDSANLGQCDVPRVFIQSTNDEFGPVPAMEAYFASLTGPKQLIWVEAADHFFAGGLDRLEDAVLKAAGGPAVPPPLAVLHSDAALNSLKLAQFERLSKEALQQSLLPGQPGSLKARPEGTLLDGHHRVFVLRSRGVDVNALPREIVSKSNLEGGK
;
A
#
# COMPACT_ATOMS: atom_id res chain seq x y z
N MET A 1 -8.16 -14.73 12.18
CA MET A 1 -6.97 -15.25 12.90
C MET A 1 -6.63 -14.26 14.00
N ALA A 2 -5.81 -14.60 14.99
CA ALA A 2 -5.44 -13.62 16.01
C ALA A 2 -4.50 -12.56 15.42
N ARG A 3 -4.71 -11.29 15.79
CA ARG A 3 -3.86 -10.15 15.39
C ARG A 3 -2.39 -10.45 15.71
N ARG A 4 -1.56 -10.58 14.67
CA ARG A 4 -0.13 -10.84 14.84
C ARG A 4 0.61 -9.51 14.96
N ILE A 5 0.93 -9.14 16.19
CA ILE A 5 1.79 -8.00 16.52
C ILE A 5 3.13 -8.55 17.00
N GLU A 6 4.22 -8.10 16.40
CA GLU A 6 5.58 -8.51 16.74
C GLU A 6 6.46 -7.29 16.96
N SER A 7 6.99 -7.13 18.16
CA SER A 7 8.07 -6.18 18.47
C SER A 7 9.41 -6.83 18.19
N LEU A 8 10.30 -6.10 17.51
CA LEU A 8 11.58 -6.63 17.04
C LEU A 8 12.61 -5.52 16.86
N PHE A 9 13.84 -5.91 16.56
CA PHE A 9 14.89 -4.99 16.13
C PHE A 9 15.31 -5.29 14.69
N VAL A 10 15.46 -4.25 13.88
CA VAL A 10 16.06 -4.30 12.55
C VAL A 10 17.51 -3.80 12.64
N GLN A 11 18.43 -4.43 11.93
CA GLN A 11 19.79 -3.93 11.85
C GLN A 11 19.85 -2.74 10.90
N GLY A 12 20.06 -1.54 11.45
CA GLY A 12 20.26 -0.32 10.69
C GLY A 12 21.75 0.04 10.53
N PRO A 13 22.05 1.04 9.69
CA PRO A 13 23.41 1.53 9.45
C PRO A 13 24.07 2.21 10.68
N ALA A 14 23.27 2.76 11.59
CA ALA A 14 23.77 3.40 12.83
C ALA A 14 23.56 2.52 14.08
N GLY A 15 23.26 1.23 13.89
CA GLY A 15 22.94 0.29 14.97
C GLY A 15 21.52 -0.25 14.87
N LYS A 16 21.05 -0.89 15.94
CA LYS A 16 19.72 -1.49 15.99
C LYS A 16 18.62 -0.42 15.91
N LEU A 17 17.59 -0.70 15.13
CA LEU A 17 16.38 0.09 15.00
C LEU A 17 15.23 -0.67 15.67
N GLU A 18 14.56 -0.04 16.63
CA GLU A 18 13.34 -0.56 17.25
C GLU A 18 12.20 -0.56 16.22
N ALA A 19 11.51 -1.70 16.09
CA ALA A 19 10.45 -1.86 15.11
C ALA A 19 9.26 -2.67 15.63
N LEU A 20 8.14 -2.54 14.93
CA LEU A 20 6.90 -3.23 15.17
C LEU A 20 6.30 -3.68 13.83
N ILE A 21 6.07 -4.98 13.68
CA ILE A 21 5.29 -5.55 12.58
C ILE A 21 3.87 -5.83 13.06
N GLU A 22 2.89 -5.48 12.23
CA GLU A 22 1.49 -5.82 12.43
C GLU A 22 0.88 -6.37 11.14
N GLU A 23 0.38 -7.61 11.19
CA GLU A 23 -0.35 -8.24 10.08
C GLU A 23 -1.87 -7.96 10.18
N PRO A 24 -2.63 -8.06 9.07
CA PRO A 24 -4.09 -8.05 9.10
C PRO A 24 -4.68 -9.24 9.87
N ASP A 25 -5.84 -9.04 10.50
CA ASP A 25 -6.44 -10.02 11.42
C ASP A 25 -7.14 -11.19 10.68
N ASP A 26 -7.71 -10.91 9.50
CA ASP A 26 -8.74 -11.77 8.89
C ASP A 26 -8.32 -12.45 7.59
N HIS A 27 -7.16 -12.09 7.03
CA HIS A 27 -6.68 -12.65 5.77
C HIS A 27 -5.15 -12.57 5.67
N ALA A 28 -4.57 -13.36 4.76
CA ALA A 28 -3.16 -13.24 4.42
C ALA A 28 -2.83 -11.80 3.92
N PRO A 29 -1.66 -11.24 4.28
CA PRO A 29 -1.25 -9.94 3.77
C PRO A 29 -1.16 -9.94 2.24
N ARG A 30 -1.60 -8.83 1.62
CA ARG A 30 -1.57 -8.65 0.16
C ARG A 30 -0.54 -7.63 -0.32
N GLU A 31 0.01 -6.86 0.62
CA GLU A 31 0.99 -5.81 0.39
C GLU A 31 1.85 -5.66 1.65
N ALA A 32 3.10 -5.24 1.49
CA ALA A 32 3.99 -4.90 2.59
C ALA A 32 4.21 -3.38 2.63
N VAL A 33 3.88 -2.72 3.74
CA VAL A 33 3.95 -1.26 3.85
C VAL A 33 4.91 -0.84 4.97
N LEU A 34 5.92 -0.05 4.61
CA LEU A 34 6.75 0.66 5.56
C LEU A 34 6.08 1.98 5.96
N VAL A 35 5.92 2.24 7.25
CA VAL A 35 5.34 3.50 7.75
C VAL A 35 6.37 4.28 8.59
N CYS A 36 6.73 5.46 8.10
CA CYS A 36 7.74 6.35 8.65
C CYS A 36 7.13 7.47 9.50
N HIS A 37 7.76 7.78 10.64
CA HIS A 37 7.22 8.70 11.64
C HIS A 37 7.66 10.18 11.44
N PRO A 38 7.04 11.16 12.13
CA PRO A 38 7.39 12.58 11.97
C PRO A 38 8.72 12.92 12.66
N HIS A 39 9.12 14.18 12.66
CA HIS A 39 10.49 14.58 12.97
C HIS A 39 10.98 14.05 14.33
N PRO A 40 12.14 13.36 14.39
CA PRO A 40 12.62 12.73 15.63
C PRO A 40 12.90 13.74 16.75
N GLN A 41 13.45 14.92 16.41
CA GLN A 41 13.76 15.96 17.40
C GLN A 41 12.53 16.71 17.95
N TYR A 42 11.34 16.55 17.33
CA TYR A 42 10.10 17.20 17.78
C TYR A 42 9.12 16.18 18.39
N GLY A 43 9.65 15.12 19.03
CA GLY A 43 8.86 14.10 19.71
C GLY A 43 8.21 13.05 18.78
N GLY A 44 8.62 13.00 17.51
CA GLY A 44 8.16 12.00 16.56
C GLY A 44 8.67 10.61 16.91
N THR A 45 7.74 9.63 16.95
CA THR A 45 8.05 8.21 17.17
C THR A 45 7.10 7.33 16.36
N MET A 46 7.40 6.05 16.23
CA MET A 46 6.53 5.06 15.63
C MET A 46 5.15 4.95 16.31
N HIS A 47 5.00 5.46 17.54
CA HIS A 47 3.75 5.48 18.30
C HIS A 47 2.94 6.77 18.14
N ASN A 48 3.39 7.72 17.31
CA ASN A 48 2.63 8.92 17.02
C ASN A 48 1.20 8.59 16.54
N LYS A 49 0.21 9.39 16.97
CA LYS A 49 -1.22 9.12 16.69
C LYS A 49 -1.54 9.09 15.19
N VAL A 50 -0.97 10.01 14.41
CA VAL A 50 -1.14 10.06 12.94
C VAL A 50 -0.52 8.81 12.31
N VAL A 51 0.70 8.46 12.72
CA VAL A 51 1.41 7.23 12.27
C VAL A 51 0.60 5.96 12.58
N HIS A 52 -0.02 5.89 13.76
CA HIS A 52 -0.89 4.79 14.13
C HIS A 52 -2.13 4.71 13.22
N ARG A 53 -2.75 5.85 12.88
CA ARG A 53 -3.91 5.91 11.97
C ARG A 53 -3.53 5.48 10.55
N ILE A 54 -2.37 5.91 10.05
CA ILE A 54 -1.83 5.44 8.76
C ILE A 54 -1.65 3.92 8.77
N ALA A 55 -0.97 3.38 9.77
CA ALA A 55 -0.73 1.94 9.89
C ALA A 55 -2.03 1.14 10.01
N ARG A 56 -3.01 1.64 10.78
CA ARG A 56 -4.32 1.01 10.91
C ARG A 56 -5.08 0.99 9.58
N ALA A 57 -5.11 2.10 8.85
CA ALA A 57 -5.75 2.18 7.53
C ALA A 57 -5.10 1.21 6.53
N MET A 58 -3.77 1.15 6.48
CA MET A 58 -3.04 0.22 5.62
C MET A 58 -3.32 -1.25 5.95
N ARG A 59 -3.37 -1.60 7.24
CA ARG A 59 -3.78 -2.96 7.64
C ARG A 59 -5.22 -3.29 7.23
N ARG A 60 -6.14 -2.35 7.43
CA ARG A 60 -7.54 -2.49 6.97
C ARG A 60 -7.62 -2.65 5.45
N ALA A 61 -6.68 -2.08 4.69
CA ALA A 61 -6.58 -2.23 3.25
C ALA A 61 -5.99 -3.58 2.80
N GLY A 62 -5.40 -4.34 3.72
CA GLY A 62 -4.89 -5.67 3.45
C GLY A 62 -3.39 -5.85 3.69
N ALA A 63 -2.69 -4.81 4.14
CA ALA A 63 -1.24 -4.81 4.22
C ALA A 63 -0.69 -5.35 5.54
N VAL A 64 0.45 -6.03 5.48
CA VAL A 64 1.35 -6.11 6.63
C VAL A 64 2.11 -4.79 6.76
N VAL A 65 2.18 -4.26 7.97
CA VAL A 65 2.77 -2.94 8.21
C VAL A 65 3.98 -3.06 9.13
N LEU A 66 5.13 -2.51 8.70
CA LEU A 66 6.29 -2.25 9.55
C LEU A 66 6.29 -0.78 9.94
N ARG A 67 6.31 -0.50 11.24
CA ARG A 67 6.71 0.79 11.80
C ARG A 67 8.05 0.63 12.52
N PHE A 68 8.88 1.66 12.51
CA PHE A 68 10.16 1.65 13.22
C PHE A 68 10.47 3.04 13.76
N ASN A 69 11.32 3.12 14.78
CA ASN A 69 11.90 4.37 15.27
C ASN A 69 13.21 4.64 14.52
N TYR A 70 13.38 5.86 14.00
CA TYR A 70 14.66 6.29 13.41
C TYR A 70 15.80 6.24 14.42
N ARG A 71 17.04 6.29 13.94
CA ARG A 71 18.23 6.43 14.78
C ARG A 71 18.07 7.50 15.87
N GLY A 72 18.47 7.18 17.09
CA GLY A 72 18.40 8.08 18.24
C GLY A 72 17.00 8.32 18.83
N VAL A 73 15.97 7.60 18.37
CA VAL A 73 14.61 7.65 18.93
C VAL A 73 14.33 6.39 19.75
N ASN A 74 13.92 6.56 21.01
CA ASN A 74 13.61 5.46 21.94
C ASN A 74 14.70 4.39 22.00
N LEU A 75 14.39 3.13 21.65
CA LEU A 75 15.35 2.02 21.70
C LEU A 75 16.20 1.89 20.43
N SER A 76 16.02 2.77 19.45
CA SER A 76 16.89 2.83 18.26
C SER A 76 18.20 3.53 18.57
N GLN A 77 19.31 2.87 18.21
CA GLN A 77 20.67 3.37 18.41
C GLN A 77 21.01 4.51 17.43
N GLY A 78 22.14 5.17 17.66
CA GLY A 78 22.62 6.26 16.81
C GLY A 78 22.09 7.64 17.24
N ARG A 79 22.16 8.61 16.31
CA ARG A 79 21.74 10.00 16.53
C ARG A 79 21.16 10.59 15.25
N TYR A 80 20.31 11.61 15.39
CA TYR A 80 19.73 12.34 14.27
C TYR A 80 20.79 12.80 13.25
N ASP A 81 20.48 12.67 11.97
CA ASP A 81 21.43 12.86 10.86
C ASP A 81 20.82 13.63 9.67
N GLY A 82 19.97 14.61 9.97
CA GLY A 82 19.49 15.60 8.98
C GLY A 82 18.61 15.04 7.87
N GLY A 83 18.02 13.87 8.04
CA GLY A 83 17.22 13.18 7.02
C GLY A 83 18.03 12.33 6.05
N ILE A 84 19.37 12.37 6.07
CA ILE A 84 20.20 11.47 5.26
C ILE A 84 20.22 10.11 5.94
N GLY A 85 20.68 10.07 7.18
CA GLY A 85 20.72 8.84 7.95
C GLY A 85 19.35 8.19 8.15
N GLU A 86 18.32 8.99 8.40
CA GLU A 86 16.95 8.49 8.54
C GLU A 86 16.42 7.85 7.24
N THR A 87 16.89 8.32 6.08
CA THR A 87 16.60 7.68 4.80
C THR A 87 17.28 6.32 4.68
N GLU A 88 18.53 6.20 5.16
CA GLU A 88 19.24 4.92 5.21
C GLU A 88 18.61 3.94 6.22
N ASP A 89 18.11 4.43 7.34
CA ASP A 89 17.36 3.61 8.31
C ASP A 89 16.05 3.10 7.70
N ALA A 90 15.32 3.95 6.98
CA ALA A 90 14.11 3.56 6.26
C ALA A 90 14.39 2.51 5.19
N ARG A 91 15.52 2.59 4.48
CA ARG A 91 15.93 1.57 3.51
C ARG A 91 16.22 0.25 4.19
N ALA A 92 16.97 0.24 5.30
CA ALA A 92 17.23 -0.98 6.06
C ALA A 92 15.94 -1.63 6.60
N ALA A 93 15.01 -0.82 7.09
CA ALA A 93 13.69 -1.26 7.53
C ALA A 93 12.85 -1.84 6.37
N LEU A 94 12.88 -1.19 5.20
CA LEU A 94 12.22 -1.67 3.99
C LEU A 94 12.82 -2.99 3.50
N ASP A 95 14.14 -3.11 3.46
CA ASP A 95 14.82 -4.32 3.00
C ASP A 95 14.53 -5.50 3.94
N TYR A 96 14.52 -5.26 5.25
CA TYR A 96 14.06 -6.26 6.22
C TYR A 96 12.63 -6.72 5.93
N LEU A 97 11.70 -5.77 5.74
CA LEU A 97 10.30 -6.08 5.43
C LEU A 97 10.16 -6.88 4.13
N ARG A 98 10.86 -6.47 3.07
CA ARG A 98 10.86 -7.15 1.76
C ARG A 98 11.48 -8.54 1.83
N SER A 99 12.52 -8.74 2.63
CA SER A 99 13.13 -10.06 2.82
C SER A 99 12.17 -11.03 3.52
N ARG A 100 11.33 -10.52 4.43
CA ARG A 100 10.35 -11.31 5.17
C ARG A 100 9.08 -11.62 4.37
N TYR A 101 8.70 -10.74 3.45
CA TYR A 101 7.53 -10.91 2.57
C TYR A 101 7.91 -10.74 1.09
N PRO A 102 8.78 -11.60 0.53
CA PRO A 102 9.39 -11.40 -0.78
C PRO A 102 8.40 -11.48 -1.96
N ALA A 103 7.26 -12.14 -1.76
CA ALA A 103 6.23 -12.30 -2.78
C ALA A 103 5.21 -11.15 -2.83
N LEU A 104 5.24 -10.22 -1.86
CA LEU A 104 4.26 -9.14 -1.79
C LEU A 104 4.78 -7.89 -2.52
N PRO A 105 3.90 -7.15 -3.22
CA PRO A 105 4.22 -5.77 -3.60
C PRO A 105 4.48 -4.94 -2.33
N PHE A 106 5.26 -3.87 -2.47
CA PHE A 106 5.56 -3.00 -1.34
C PHE A 106 5.20 -1.54 -1.64
N SER A 107 4.84 -0.83 -0.57
CA SER A 107 4.59 0.61 -0.60
C SER A 107 5.23 1.28 0.60
N LEU A 108 5.37 2.61 0.53
CA LEU A 108 5.86 3.41 1.64
C LEU A 108 4.82 4.45 2.01
N ALA A 109 4.67 4.69 3.30
CA ALA A 109 3.88 5.80 3.81
C ALA A 109 4.66 6.53 4.90
N GLY A 110 4.39 7.82 5.06
CA GLY A 110 5.07 8.60 6.09
C GLY A 110 4.35 9.87 6.43
N PHE A 111 4.51 10.30 7.68
CA PHE A 111 3.93 11.55 8.18
C PHE A 111 5.01 12.62 8.36
N SER A 112 4.77 13.84 7.88
CA SER A 112 5.64 15.01 8.10
C SER A 112 7.08 14.75 7.64
N PHE A 113 8.08 14.81 8.52
CA PHE A 113 9.44 14.38 8.20
C PHE A 113 9.50 12.98 7.55
N GLY A 114 8.71 12.02 8.02
CA GLY A 114 8.62 10.69 7.42
C GLY A 114 8.09 10.71 5.99
N SER A 115 7.25 11.68 5.63
CA SER A 115 6.80 11.87 4.24
C SER A 115 7.94 12.32 3.32
N ARG A 116 8.88 13.15 3.81
CA ARG A 116 10.09 13.52 3.06
C ARG A 116 11.02 12.31 2.89
N VAL A 117 11.20 11.53 3.95
CA VAL A 117 12.04 10.33 3.93
C VAL A 117 11.53 9.32 2.91
N ILE A 118 10.23 8.99 2.93
CA ILE A 118 9.67 8.00 1.99
C ILE A 118 9.65 8.50 0.55
N LEU A 119 9.51 9.82 0.31
CA LEU A 119 9.63 10.38 -1.03
C LEU A 119 11.07 10.33 -1.54
N ARG A 120 12.05 10.68 -0.71
CA ARG A 120 13.48 10.59 -1.05
C ARG A 120 13.89 9.15 -1.35
N LEU A 121 13.52 8.21 -0.49
CA LEU A 121 13.81 6.79 -0.67
C LEU A 121 13.06 6.21 -1.86
N GLY A 122 11.74 6.39 -1.89
CA GLY A 122 10.83 5.77 -2.85
C GLY A 122 11.08 6.17 -4.30
N CYS A 123 11.56 7.39 -4.53
CA CYS A 123 11.92 7.85 -5.88
C CYS A 123 13.33 7.41 -6.32
N GLN A 124 14.13 6.80 -5.42
CA GLN A 124 15.46 6.25 -5.73
C GLN A 124 15.47 4.73 -5.89
N ILE A 125 14.35 4.07 -5.61
CA ILE A 125 14.23 2.61 -5.65
C ILE A 125 13.13 2.19 -6.62
N GLU A 126 13.34 1.06 -7.29
CA GLU A 126 12.36 0.52 -8.22
C GLU A 126 11.36 -0.42 -7.51
N GLY A 127 10.17 -0.56 -8.10
CA GLY A 127 9.19 -1.57 -7.71
C GLY A 127 8.23 -1.18 -6.57
N ALA A 128 8.36 0.03 -6.01
CA ALA A 128 7.36 0.54 -5.08
C ALA A 128 6.02 0.73 -5.80
N ALA A 129 4.94 0.17 -5.24
CA ALA A 129 3.60 0.30 -5.83
C ALA A 129 3.05 1.71 -5.67
N ARG A 130 3.29 2.36 -4.51
CA ARG A 130 3.00 3.78 -4.29
C ARG A 130 3.74 4.37 -3.09
N LEU A 131 3.72 5.70 -3.02
CA LEU A 131 4.19 6.50 -1.89
C LEU A 131 3.02 7.31 -1.31
N VAL A 132 2.70 7.14 -0.03
CA VAL A 132 1.64 7.90 0.67
C VAL A 132 2.27 8.90 1.63
N ALA A 133 2.35 10.15 1.18
CA ALA A 133 2.93 11.27 1.91
C ALA A 133 1.84 12.03 2.67
N VAL A 134 1.80 11.89 4.00
CA VAL A 134 0.82 12.55 4.85
C VAL A 134 1.44 13.77 5.53
N GLY A 135 0.76 14.92 5.53
CA GLY A 135 1.24 16.14 6.19
C GLY A 135 2.58 16.60 5.63
N PHE A 136 2.74 16.66 4.31
CA PHE A 136 4.02 17.00 3.70
C PHE A 136 4.36 18.48 3.98
N PRO A 137 5.52 18.78 4.61
CA PRO A 137 5.85 20.14 5.01
C PRO A 137 6.37 20.95 3.82
N ALA A 138 5.46 21.37 2.94
CA ALA A 138 5.76 22.05 1.68
C ALA A 138 6.42 23.43 1.84
N SER A 139 6.28 24.07 3.02
CA SER A 139 6.87 25.39 3.28
C SER A 139 8.34 25.37 3.68
N LEU A 140 8.94 24.19 3.89
CA LEU A 140 10.38 24.12 4.16
C LEU A 140 11.17 24.35 2.87
N GLU A 141 12.19 25.20 2.92
CA GLU A 141 13.05 25.57 1.76
C GLU A 141 13.70 24.34 1.11
N ASP A 142 13.96 23.28 1.89
CA ASP A 142 14.44 21.98 1.43
C ASP A 142 13.31 21.00 1.02
N SER A 143 12.18 21.52 0.52
CA SER A 143 11.16 20.68 -0.10
C SER A 143 11.82 19.93 -1.25
N ALA A 144 11.97 18.62 -1.09
CA ALA A 144 12.90 17.83 -1.89
C ALA A 144 12.56 17.99 -3.38
N ASN A 145 13.53 18.41 -4.19
CA ASN A 145 13.42 18.25 -5.63
C ASN A 145 13.45 16.75 -5.91
N LEU A 146 12.26 16.17 -6.13
CA LEU A 146 12.10 14.74 -6.34
C LEU A 146 12.61 14.29 -7.71
N GLY A 147 13.07 15.22 -8.57
CA GLY A 147 13.45 14.94 -9.94
C GLY A 147 12.31 14.24 -10.70
N GLN A 148 12.67 13.34 -11.61
CA GLN A 148 11.72 12.43 -12.22
C GLN A 148 11.45 11.25 -11.30
N CYS A 149 10.19 11.04 -10.93
CA CYS A 149 9.75 9.95 -10.07
C CYS A 149 8.47 9.35 -10.64
N ASP A 150 8.59 8.16 -11.23
CA ASP A 150 7.48 7.50 -11.92
C ASP A 150 6.57 6.71 -10.95
N VAL A 151 6.98 6.57 -9.69
CA VAL A 151 6.18 5.94 -8.64
C VAL A 151 4.94 6.80 -8.34
N PRO A 152 3.73 6.20 -8.32
CA PRO A 152 2.52 6.89 -7.91
C PRO A 152 2.66 7.50 -6.52
N ARG A 153 2.45 8.82 -6.41
CA ARG A 153 2.51 9.56 -5.14
C ARG A 153 1.14 10.08 -4.75
N VAL A 154 0.71 9.78 -3.54
CA VAL A 154 -0.51 10.33 -2.96
C VAL A 154 -0.14 11.22 -1.79
N PHE A 155 -0.44 12.50 -1.91
CA PHE A 155 -0.30 13.49 -0.86
C PHE A 155 -1.62 13.62 -0.11
N ILE A 156 -1.60 13.49 1.21
CA ILE A 156 -2.78 13.68 2.07
C ILE A 156 -2.47 14.81 3.04
N GLN A 157 -3.22 15.91 2.94
CA GLN A 157 -2.88 17.16 3.61
C GLN A 157 -4.07 17.71 4.41
N SER A 158 -3.80 18.24 5.60
CA SER A 158 -4.79 18.96 6.40
C SER A 158 -5.06 20.34 5.79
N THR A 159 -6.31 20.78 5.77
CA THR A 159 -6.71 22.10 5.24
C THR A 159 -6.15 23.27 6.05
N ASN A 160 -5.75 23.03 7.30
CA ASN A 160 -5.18 24.04 8.22
C ASN A 160 -3.78 23.66 8.69
N ASP A 161 -3.01 22.96 7.84
CA ASP A 161 -1.63 22.57 8.15
C ASP A 161 -0.68 23.78 8.12
N GLU A 162 0.01 24.04 9.23
CA GLU A 162 0.92 25.17 9.39
C GLU A 162 2.28 24.96 8.71
N PHE A 163 2.65 23.71 8.41
CA PHE A 163 3.92 23.36 7.75
C PHE A 163 3.76 23.11 6.25
N GLY A 164 2.54 22.79 5.81
CA GLY A 164 2.15 22.66 4.41
C GLY A 164 0.83 23.37 4.13
N PRO A 165 0.79 24.71 4.28
CA PRO A 165 -0.41 25.50 4.02
C PRO A 165 -0.84 25.36 2.56
N VAL A 166 -2.14 25.50 2.30
CA VAL A 166 -2.77 25.24 0.98
C VAL A 166 -1.97 25.85 -0.18
N PRO A 167 -1.60 27.14 -0.18
CA PRO A 167 -0.89 27.72 -1.32
C PRO A 167 0.50 27.09 -1.56
N ALA A 168 1.23 26.78 -0.49
CA ALA A 168 2.57 26.18 -0.60
C ALA A 168 2.48 24.73 -1.12
N MET A 169 1.50 23.96 -0.62
CA MET A 169 1.29 22.58 -1.05
C MET A 169 0.79 22.52 -2.50
N GLU A 170 -0.11 23.41 -2.92
CA GLU A 170 -0.58 23.48 -4.30
C GLU A 170 0.55 23.85 -5.26
N ALA A 171 1.37 24.85 -4.91
CA ALA A 171 2.55 25.22 -5.70
C ALA A 171 3.55 24.07 -5.81
N TYR A 172 3.86 23.40 -4.70
CA TYR A 172 4.72 22.22 -4.69
C TYR A 172 4.12 21.09 -5.53
N PHE A 173 2.83 20.78 -5.35
CA PHE A 173 2.16 19.72 -6.11
C PHE A 173 2.18 20.01 -7.62
N ALA A 174 1.96 21.26 -8.03
CA ALA A 174 1.99 21.68 -9.43
C ALA A 174 3.37 21.47 -10.08
N SER A 175 4.46 21.67 -9.33
CA SER A 175 5.84 21.52 -9.84
C SER A 175 6.26 20.06 -10.09
N LEU A 176 5.61 19.09 -9.44
CA LEU A 176 5.92 17.67 -9.61
C LEU A 176 5.49 17.14 -10.99
N THR A 177 6.22 16.20 -11.56
CA THR A 177 5.81 15.44 -12.76
C THR A 177 5.41 14.01 -12.40
N GLY A 178 4.83 13.24 -13.32
CA GLY A 178 4.48 11.83 -13.10
C GLY A 178 3.14 11.60 -12.37
N PRO A 179 2.79 10.34 -12.07
CA PRO A 179 1.52 10.00 -11.40
C PRO A 179 1.51 10.55 -9.97
N LYS A 180 0.60 11.50 -9.73
CA LYS A 180 0.45 12.22 -8.46
C LYS A 180 -1.02 12.48 -8.15
N GLN A 181 -1.37 12.42 -6.88
CA GLN A 181 -2.70 12.75 -6.36
C GLN A 181 -2.55 13.60 -5.09
N LEU A 182 -3.44 14.57 -4.91
CA LEU A 182 -3.57 15.36 -3.69
C LEU A 182 -4.97 15.15 -3.10
N ILE A 183 -5.03 14.84 -1.81
CA ILE A 183 -6.26 14.65 -1.04
C ILE A 183 -6.24 15.63 0.14
N TRP A 184 -7.21 16.53 0.16
CA TRP A 184 -7.43 17.43 1.28
C TRP A 184 -8.31 16.77 2.34
N VAL A 185 -7.91 16.91 3.60
CA VAL A 185 -8.66 16.46 4.78
C VAL A 185 -8.97 17.68 5.63
N GLU A 186 -10.25 17.92 5.87
CA GLU A 186 -10.68 18.95 6.82
C GLU A 186 -10.28 18.55 8.24
N ALA A 187 -9.32 19.29 8.80
CA ALA A 187 -8.80 19.13 10.15
C ALA A 187 -8.22 20.46 10.67
N ALA A 188 -8.01 20.57 11.97
CA ALA A 188 -7.67 21.83 12.62
C ALA A 188 -6.19 22.22 12.54
N ASP A 189 -5.29 21.26 12.33
CA ASP A 189 -3.83 21.47 12.37
C ASP A 189 -3.06 20.42 11.55
N HIS A 190 -1.73 20.51 11.57
CA HIS A 190 -0.79 19.53 11.00
C HIS A 190 -0.95 18.09 11.53
N PHE A 191 -1.43 17.92 12.76
CA PHE A 191 -1.63 16.61 13.39
C PHE A 191 -3.03 16.04 13.12
N PHE A 192 -3.79 16.68 12.23
CA PHE A 192 -5.15 16.31 11.86
C PHE A 192 -6.10 16.30 13.06
N ALA A 193 -5.93 17.21 14.02
CA ALA A 193 -6.83 17.36 15.16
C ALA A 193 -8.28 17.56 14.68
N GLY A 194 -9.21 16.78 15.26
CA GLY A 194 -10.62 16.75 14.83
C GLY A 194 -10.88 16.07 13.47
N GLY A 195 -9.85 15.60 12.75
CA GLY A 195 -9.94 15.00 11.42
C GLY A 195 -9.29 13.62 11.27
N LEU A 196 -8.87 12.97 12.36
CA LEU A 196 -8.14 11.69 12.31
C LEU A 196 -8.92 10.55 11.65
N ASP A 197 -10.25 10.50 11.76
CA ASP A 197 -11.04 9.47 11.08
C ASP A 197 -11.13 9.74 9.57
N ARG A 198 -11.28 11.00 9.15
CA ARG A 198 -11.21 11.40 7.74
C ARG A 198 -9.82 11.12 7.14
N LEU A 199 -8.76 11.34 7.93
CA LEU A 199 -7.41 10.93 7.56
C LEU A 199 -7.34 9.42 7.34
N GLU A 200 -7.88 8.62 8.25
CA GLU A 200 -7.87 7.15 8.13
C GLU A 200 -8.58 6.72 6.85
N ASP A 201 -9.73 7.32 6.52
CA ASP A 201 -10.47 7.06 5.27
C ASP A 201 -9.70 7.51 4.02
N ALA A 202 -9.02 8.66 4.08
CA ALA A 202 -8.17 9.15 2.99
C ALA A 202 -6.98 8.21 2.74
N VAL A 203 -6.34 7.70 3.81
CA VAL A 203 -5.26 6.72 3.71
C VAL A 203 -5.79 5.40 3.17
N LEU A 204 -6.97 4.94 3.59
CA LEU A 204 -7.60 3.72 3.08
C LEU A 204 -7.90 3.84 1.58
N LYS A 205 -8.37 5.01 1.13
CA LYS A 205 -8.56 5.33 -0.29
C LYS A 205 -7.22 5.34 -1.05
N ALA A 206 -6.18 5.93 -0.47
CA ALA A 206 -4.83 6.00 -1.06
C ALA A 206 -4.13 4.63 -1.12
N ALA A 207 -4.36 3.77 -0.13
CA ALA A 207 -4.00 2.36 -0.12
C ALA A 207 -4.73 1.58 -1.23
N GLY A 208 -5.70 2.21 -1.89
CA GLY A 208 -6.39 1.72 -3.08
C GLY A 208 -7.61 0.87 -2.73
N GLY A 209 -8.21 1.04 -1.54
CA GLY A 209 -9.13 0.02 -1.00
C GLY A 209 -8.44 -1.35 -1.01
N PRO A 210 -9.15 -2.49 -0.84
CA PRO A 210 -8.65 -3.67 -1.53
C PRO A 210 -8.44 -3.24 -2.99
N ALA A 211 -7.32 -3.60 -3.62
CA ALA A 211 -7.30 -3.65 -5.07
C ALA A 211 -8.46 -4.58 -5.46
N VAL A 212 -9.65 -4.01 -5.64
CA VAL A 212 -10.72 -4.60 -6.43
C VAL A 212 -10.03 -4.61 -7.77
N PRO A 213 -9.51 -5.76 -8.20
CA PRO A 213 -8.92 -5.79 -9.50
C PRO A 213 -10.05 -5.34 -10.45
N PRO A 214 -9.78 -4.56 -11.50
CA PRO A 214 -10.83 -3.97 -12.33
C PRO A 214 -11.91 -5.01 -12.67
N PRO A 215 -13.20 -4.61 -12.75
CA PRO A 215 -14.30 -5.54 -12.96
C PRO A 215 -13.96 -6.56 -14.04
N LEU A 216 -14.30 -7.83 -13.81
CA LEU A 216 -13.97 -8.91 -14.72
C LEU A 216 -14.61 -8.64 -16.08
N ALA A 217 -13.77 -8.29 -17.06
CA ALA A 217 -14.15 -8.08 -18.43
C ALA A 217 -14.01 -9.40 -19.19
N VAL A 218 -15.12 -9.92 -19.70
CA VAL A 218 -15.12 -11.13 -20.53
C VAL A 218 -14.90 -10.71 -21.98
N LEU A 219 -13.88 -11.27 -22.64
CA LEU A 219 -13.52 -10.95 -24.04
C LEU A 219 -14.52 -11.49 -25.05
N HIS A 220 -15.28 -12.52 -24.68
CA HIS A 220 -16.19 -13.24 -25.56
C HIS A 220 -17.62 -13.20 -25.01
N SER A 221 -18.61 -13.29 -25.89
CA SER A 221 -20.00 -13.44 -25.48
C SER A 221 -20.21 -14.78 -24.77
N ASP A 222 -21.19 -14.84 -23.87
CA ASP A 222 -21.53 -16.07 -23.14
C ASP A 222 -21.91 -17.24 -24.06
N ALA A 223 -22.29 -16.95 -25.32
CA ALA A 223 -22.53 -17.93 -26.37
C ALA A 223 -21.27 -18.74 -26.78
N ALA A 224 -20.07 -18.28 -26.42
CA ALA A 224 -18.82 -18.99 -26.67
C ALA A 224 -18.48 -20.05 -25.60
N LEU A 225 -19.28 -20.15 -24.52
CA LEU A 225 -19.06 -21.14 -23.47
C LEU A 225 -19.47 -22.55 -23.91
N ASN A 226 -18.55 -23.51 -23.79
CA ASN A 226 -18.86 -24.94 -24.00
C ASN A 226 -19.97 -25.43 -23.04
N SER A 227 -21.09 -25.91 -23.61
CA SER A 227 -22.29 -26.33 -22.89
C SER A 227 -22.10 -27.55 -21.98
N LEU A 228 -21.27 -28.53 -22.38
CA LEU A 228 -20.99 -29.71 -21.57
C LEU A 228 -20.20 -29.35 -20.31
N LYS A 229 -19.18 -28.48 -20.44
CA LYS A 229 -18.44 -27.96 -19.27
C LYS A 229 -19.33 -27.11 -18.37
N LEU A 230 -20.23 -26.32 -18.96
CA LEU A 230 -21.16 -25.50 -18.19
C LEU A 230 -22.08 -26.36 -17.32
N ALA A 231 -22.72 -27.39 -17.90
CA ALA A 231 -23.58 -28.31 -17.18
C ALA A 231 -22.86 -29.07 -16.05
N GLN A 232 -21.55 -29.31 -16.18
CA GLN A 232 -20.74 -29.88 -15.10
C GLN A 232 -20.60 -28.91 -13.91
N PHE A 233 -20.25 -27.64 -14.17
CA PHE A 233 -20.08 -26.63 -13.12
C PHE A 233 -21.41 -26.21 -12.48
N GLU A 234 -22.51 -26.23 -13.23
CA GLU A 234 -23.86 -25.96 -12.70
C GLU A 234 -24.32 -26.96 -11.63
N ARG A 235 -23.70 -28.14 -11.54
CA ARG A 235 -23.98 -29.13 -10.49
C ARG A 235 -23.22 -28.88 -9.19
N LEU A 236 -22.19 -28.02 -9.19
CA LEU A 236 -21.39 -27.72 -8.00
C LEU A 236 -22.04 -26.63 -7.15
N SER A 237 -21.76 -26.61 -5.84
CA SER A 237 -22.20 -25.52 -4.94
C SER A 237 -21.45 -24.22 -5.20
N LYS A 238 -21.94 -23.09 -4.65
CA LYS A 238 -21.25 -21.79 -4.74
C LYS A 238 -19.85 -21.88 -4.11
N GLU A 239 -19.76 -22.52 -2.96
CA GLU A 239 -18.55 -22.66 -2.16
C GLU A 239 -17.51 -23.51 -2.90
N ALA A 240 -17.93 -24.63 -3.51
CA ALA A 240 -17.04 -25.49 -4.28
C ALA A 240 -16.49 -24.77 -5.53
N LEU A 241 -17.33 -23.99 -6.21
CA LEU A 241 -16.91 -23.17 -7.35
C LEU A 241 -15.90 -22.10 -6.92
N GLN A 242 -16.18 -21.38 -5.83
CA GLN A 242 -15.28 -20.35 -5.30
C GLN A 242 -13.94 -20.93 -4.83
N GLN A 243 -13.94 -22.09 -4.16
CA GLN A 243 -12.72 -22.79 -3.75
C GLN A 243 -11.88 -23.22 -4.96
N SER A 244 -12.53 -23.72 -6.02
CA SER A 244 -11.83 -24.13 -7.26
C SER A 244 -11.16 -22.97 -8.00
N LEU A 245 -11.55 -21.73 -7.71
CA LEU A 245 -11.04 -20.52 -8.36
C LEU A 245 -9.91 -19.84 -7.56
N LEU A 246 -9.58 -20.35 -6.36
CA LEU A 246 -8.53 -19.77 -5.53
C LEU A 246 -7.15 -19.81 -6.24
N PRO A 247 -6.30 -18.77 -6.04
CA PRO A 247 -4.94 -18.75 -6.58
C PRO A 247 -4.14 -20.02 -6.25
N GLY A 248 -3.34 -20.48 -7.20
CA GLY A 248 -2.51 -21.69 -7.09
C GLY A 248 -3.24 -23.00 -7.41
N GLN A 249 -4.55 -22.98 -7.63
CA GLN A 249 -5.31 -24.16 -8.07
C GLN A 249 -5.19 -24.40 -9.59
N PRO A 250 -5.28 -25.65 -10.07
CA PRO A 250 -5.49 -25.94 -11.48
C PRO A 250 -6.75 -25.24 -12.00
N GLY A 251 -6.58 -24.29 -12.92
CA GLY A 251 -7.67 -23.44 -13.40
C GLY A 251 -8.13 -22.40 -12.38
N SER A 252 -7.23 -21.85 -11.57
CA SER A 252 -7.52 -20.67 -10.76
C SER A 252 -8.09 -19.51 -11.60
N LEU A 253 -8.75 -18.55 -10.94
CA LEU A 253 -9.22 -17.34 -11.62
C LEU A 253 -8.02 -16.50 -12.05
N LYS A 254 -7.84 -16.29 -13.35
CA LYS A 254 -6.72 -15.51 -13.91
C LYS A 254 -7.24 -14.33 -14.70
N ALA A 255 -6.65 -13.16 -14.50
CA ALA A 255 -6.98 -11.95 -15.26
C ALA A 255 -5.73 -11.14 -15.61
N ARG A 256 -5.84 -10.29 -16.62
CA ARG A 256 -4.83 -9.25 -16.88
C ARG A 256 -4.95 -8.11 -15.86
N PRO A 257 -3.92 -7.25 -15.68
CA PRO A 257 -3.97 -6.10 -14.78
C PRO A 257 -5.19 -5.19 -15.00
N GLU A 258 -5.65 -5.04 -16.24
CA GLU A 258 -6.82 -4.25 -16.65
C GLU A 258 -8.17 -4.96 -16.47
N GLY A 259 -8.19 -6.22 -16.00
CA GLY A 259 -9.41 -6.92 -15.58
C GLY A 259 -9.94 -7.92 -16.59
N THR A 260 -9.30 -8.03 -17.75
CA THR A 260 -9.62 -9.03 -18.78
C THR A 260 -9.45 -10.44 -18.25
N LEU A 261 -10.53 -11.23 -18.27
CA LEU A 261 -10.55 -12.62 -17.83
C LEU A 261 -9.73 -13.51 -18.79
N LEU A 262 -8.80 -14.29 -18.24
CA LEU A 262 -7.94 -15.22 -18.97
C LEU A 262 -8.30 -16.68 -18.69
N ASP A 263 -8.68 -16.99 -17.44
CA ASP A 263 -9.10 -18.34 -17.03
C ASP A 263 -10.18 -18.24 -15.94
N GLY A 264 -11.09 -19.21 -15.90
CA GLY A 264 -12.22 -19.26 -14.97
C GLY A 264 -13.60 -18.96 -15.58
N HIS A 265 -13.67 -18.69 -16.89
CA HIS A 265 -14.87 -18.28 -17.65
C HIS A 265 -16.18 -18.97 -17.24
N HIS A 266 -16.26 -20.31 -17.37
CA HIS A 266 -17.48 -21.07 -17.06
C HIS A 266 -17.93 -20.94 -15.60
N ARG A 267 -16.99 -20.94 -14.66
CA ARG A 267 -17.30 -20.87 -13.22
C ARG A 267 -17.70 -19.46 -12.81
N VAL A 268 -17.05 -18.43 -13.38
CA VAL A 268 -17.45 -17.02 -13.23
C VAL A 268 -18.87 -16.82 -13.74
N PHE A 269 -19.22 -17.39 -14.90
CA PHE A 269 -20.58 -17.32 -15.45
C PHE A 269 -21.61 -17.94 -14.49
N VAL A 270 -21.38 -19.17 -14.01
CA VAL A 270 -22.29 -19.86 -13.07
C VAL A 270 -22.41 -19.10 -11.75
N LEU A 271 -21.31 -18.57 -11.21
CA LEU A 271 -21.34 -17.79 -9.97
C LEU A 271 -22.13 -16.48 -10.15
N ARG A 272 -21.93 -15.80 -11.28
CA ARG A 272 -22.65 -14.57 -11.62
C ARG A 272 -24.14 -14.82 -11.79
N SER A 273 -24.55 -15.90 -12.47
CA SER A 273 -25.97 -16.26 -12.64
C SER A 273 -26.65 -16.60 -11.29
N ARG A 274 -25.87 -17.00 -10.29
CA ARG A 274 -26.34 -17.26 -8.92
C ARG A 274 -26.21 -16.06 -7.98
N GLY A 275 -25.96 -14.87 -8.50
CA GLY A 275 -25.90 -13.61 -7.74
C GLY A 275 -24.65 -13.45 -6.87
N VAL A 276 -23.56 -14.16 -7.16
CA VAL A 276 -22.29 -13.95 -6.46
C VAL A 276 -21.55 -12.78 -7.10
N ASP A 277 -21.02 -11.87 -6.29
CA ASP A 277 -20.12 -10.82 -6.76
C ASP A 277 -18.78 -11.43 -7.19
N VAL A 278 -18.65 -11.66 -8.49
CA VAL A 278 -17.46 -12.27 -9.09
C VAL A 278 -16.26 -11.32 -9.13
N ASN A 279 -16.46 -10.00 -8.98
CA ASN A 279 -15.36 -9.03 -9.02
C ASN A 279 -14.54 -9.05 -7.74
N ALA A 280 -15.16 -9.45 -6.63
CA ALA A 280 -14.55 -9.63 -5.32
C ALA A 280 -13.78 -10.96 -5.17
N LEU A 281 -13.86 -11.87 -6.15
CA LEU A 281 -13.17 -13.15 -6.09
C LEU A 281 -11.64 -12.96 -6.16
N PRO A 282 -10.86 -13.66 -5.31
CA PRO A 282 -9.40 -13.71 -5.43
C PRO A 282 -8.98 -14.21 -6.82
N ARG A 283 -8.00 -13.55 -7.43
CA ARG A 283 -7.51 -13.88 -8.78
C ARG A 283 -6.00 -13.67 -8.91
N GLU A 284 -5.37 -14.46 -9.76
CA GLU A 284 -3.98 -14.27 -10.19
C GLU A 284 -3.92 -13.23 -11.32
N ILE A 285 -2.99 -12.29 -11.21
CA ILE A 285 -2.76 -11.27 -12.23
C ILE A 285 -1.62 -11.71 -13.15
N VAL A 286 -1.91 -11.84 -14.45
CA VAL A 286 -0.95 -12.30 -15.46
C VAL A 286 -0.56 -11.13 -16.37
N SER A 287 0.68 -10.66 -16.24
CA SER A 287 1.28 -9.65 -17.13
C SER A 287 1.83 -10.31 -18.41
N LYS A 288 1.94 -9.53 -19.49
CA LYS A 288 2.46 -10.01 -20.80
C LYS A 288 3.90 -10.57 -20.70
N SER A 289 4.70 -10.14 -19.73
CA SER A 289 6.09 -10.60 -19.53
C SER A 289 6.22 -12.05 -19.07
N ASN A 290 5.16 -12.67 -18.54
CA ASN A 290 5.22 -14.03 -17.98
C ASN A 290 4.92 -15.14 -19.01
N LEU A 291 4.75 -14.81 -20.29
CA LEU A 291 4.40 -15.76 -21.35
C LEU A 291 5.58 -16.23 -22.19
N GLU A 292 6.76 -15.61 -22.07
CA GLU A 292 7.93 -15.94 -22.92
C GLU A 292 8.97 -16.87 -22.26
N GLY A 293 8.80 -17.23 -20.98
CA GLY A 293 9.76 -18.09 -20.25
C GLY A 293 9.53 -19.60 -20.35
N GLY A 294 8.65 -20.07 -21.24
CA GLY A 294 8.27 -21.48 -21.33
C GLY A 294 8.22 -21.98 -22.77
N LYS A 295 9.39 -22.15 -23.38
CA LYS A 295 9.60 -23.09 -24.49
C LYS A 295 10.73 -24.03 -24.12
#